data_AF-A0A9E3SK35-F1
#
_entry.id   AF-A0A9E3SK35-F1
#
_cell.length_a   1.000
_cell.length_b   1.000
_cell.length_c   1.000
_cell.angle_alpha   90.00
_cell.angle_beta   90.00
_cell.angle_gamma   90.00
#
_symmetry.space_group_name_H-M   'P 1'
#
loop_
_entity.id
_entity.type
_entity.pdbx_description
1 polymer ?
#
loop_
_entity_poly.entity_id
_entity_poly.type
_entity_poly.pdbx_seq_one_letter_code
_entity_poly.pdbx_strand_id
1 'polypeptide(L)'
;MRKLKSCFSDLLSALGRFGLARAAIFVFAFVVIATIFNNNRWKTEHGLVIHDVISYYSYLPAAIVHGDMKFGFLDEGSDFFKGRIVNSKTPEGGHYQKMTMGLAFLYLPFFLLAHLYAWLSGAEMNGFSLPYMFFLQFAALFYVLVALLVLRKILLKLVNEKLAAIVILVIGLGTNLFFYTTLEAAMSHAFNFSLFIFFIWFTIRWHEQPGPKNSVLTGLVIG
;
A
#
# COMPACT_ATOMS: atom_id res chain seq x y z
N MET A 1 -27.07 -35.45 11.63
CA MET A 1 -25.97 -35.74 10.66
C MET A 1 -26.25 -35.32 9.21
N ARG A 2 -27.47 -35.42 8.66
CA ARG A 2 -27.77 -34.98 7.26
C ARG A 2 -27.63 -33.47 7.00
N LYS A 3 -28.04 -32.60 7.93
CA LYS A 3 -27.92 -31.13 7.80
C LYS A 3 -26.46 -30.63 7.78
N LEU A 4 -25.56 -31.29 8.52
CA LEU A 4 -24.13 -30.91 8.53
C LEU A 4 -23.44 -31.24 7.20
N LYS A 5 -23.78 -32.38 6.58
CA LYS A 5 -23.26 -32.79 5.26
C LYS A 5 -23.75 -31.89 4.12
N SER A 6 -25.01 -31.42 4.18
CA SER A 6 -25.53 -30.48 3.16
C SER A 6 -24.84 -29.12 3.28
N CYS A 7 -24.70 -28.58 4.49
CA CYS A 7 -23.97 -27.32 4.70
C CYS A 7 -22.51 -27.40 4.23
N PHE A 8 -21.83 -28.53 4.48
CA PHE A 8 -20.46 -28.76 4.00
C PHE A 8 -20.37 -28.91 2.47
N SER A 9 -21.37 -29.55 1.85
CA SER A 9 -21.51 -29.66 0.39
C SER A 9 -21.78 -28.30 -0.25
N ASP A 10 -22.66 -27.50 0.34
CA ASP A 10 -23.01 -26.17 -0.14
C ASP A 10 -21.82 -25.21 0.00
N LEU A 11 -21.07 -25.30 1.11
CA LEU A 11 -19.79 -24.62 1.31
C LEU A 11 -18.75 -25.04 0.27
N LEU A 12 -18.61 -26.34 0.00
CA LEU A 12 -17.70 -26.87 -1.03
C LEU A 12 -18.13 -26.44 -2.45
N SER A 13 -19.44 -26.32 -2.72
CA SER A 13 -19.96 -25.82 -4.00
C SER A 13 -19.79 -24.31 -4.17
N ALA A 14 -19.88 -23.56 -3.07
CA ALA A 14 -19.61 -22.13 -3.02
C ALA A 14 -18.10 -21.89 -3.20
N LEU A 15 -17.25 -22.69 -2.55
CA LEU A 15 -15.81 -22.73 -2.76
C LEU A 15 -15.45 -23.19 -4.19
N GLY A 16 -16.22 -24.09 -4.80
CA GLY A 16 -16.07 -24.47 -6.20
C GLY A 16 -16.37 -23.32 -7.17
N ARG A 17 -17.27 -22.40 -6.80
CA ARG A 17 -17.51 -21.12 -7.52
C ARG A 17 -16.48 -20.05 -7.17
N PHE A 18 -15.78 -20.20 -6.05
CA PHE A 18 -14.77 -19.30 -5.51
C PHE A 18 -13.38 -19.84 -5.83
N GLY A 19 -12.91 -19.64 -7.07
CA GLY A 19 -11.66 -20.23 -7.58
C GLY A 19 -10.48 -20.18 -6.59
N LEU A 20 -9.71 -21.29 -6.51
CA LEU A 20 -8.64 -21.51 -5.53
C LEU A 20 -7.67 -20.32 -5.43
N ALA A 21 -7.37 -19.65 -6.54
CA ALA A 21 -6.48 -18.49 -6.53
C ALA A 21 -7.08 -17.30 -5.77
N ARG A 22 -8.41 -17.12 -5.77
CA ARG A 22 -9.06 -16.11 -4.90
C ARG A 22 -8.95 -16.50 -3.44
N ALA A 23 -9.21 -17.77 -3.10
CA ALA A 23 -9.05 -18.26 -1.74
C ALA A 23 -7.62 -18.05 -1.22
N ALA A 24 -6.60 -18.28 -2.05
CA ALA A 24 -5.20 -17.96 -1.73
C ALA A 24 -4.99 -16.47 -1.39
N ILE A 25 -5.58 -15.55 -2.16
CA ILE A 25 -5.51 -14.10 -1.87
C ILE A 25 -6.18 -13.78 -0.52
N PHE A 26 -7.33 -14.40 -0.21
CA PHE A 26 -7.98 -14.22 1.09
C PHE A 26 -7.14 -14.77 2.25
N VAL A 27 -6.50 -15.93 2.07
CA VAL A 27 -5.56 -16.48 3.06
C VAL A 27 -4.40 -15.52 3.27
N PHE A 28 -3.77 -15.03 2.20
CA PHE A 28 -2.72 -14.01 2.31
C PHE A 28 -3.20 -12.76 3.06
N ALA A 29 -4.37 -12.21 2.67
CA ALA A 29 -4.96 -11.04 3.32
C ALA A 29 -5.19 -11.28 4.81
N PHE A 30 -5.77 -12.42 5.17
CA PHE A 30 -6.03 -12.79 6.56
C PHE A 30 -4.74 -12.88 7.38
N VAL A 31 -3.71 -13.57 6.85
CA VAL A 31 -2.42 -13.70 7.53
C VAL A 31 -1.77 -12.33 7.72
N VAL A 32 -1.74 -11.48 6.69
CA VAL A 32 -1.18 -10.13 6.78
C VAL A 32 -1.94 -9.28 7.81
N ILE A 33 -3.28 -9.27 7.77
CA ILE A 33 -4.11 -8.53 8.72
C ILE A 33 -3.84 -9.01 10.15
N ALA A 34 -3.82 -10.33 10.38
CA ALA A 34 -3.52 -10.90 11.68
C ALA A 34 -2.13 -10.48 12.18
N THR A 35 -1.12 -10.49 11.30
CA THR A 35 0.24 -10.04 11.64
C THR A 35 0.30 -8.55 11.97
N ILE A 36 -0.38 -7.71 11.18
CA ILE A 36 -0.54 -6.26 11.42
C ILE A 36 -1.12 -6.06 12.83
N PHE A 37 -2.28 -6.63 13.13
CA PHE A 37 -2.90 -6.52 14.47
C PHE A 37 -2.11 -7.13 15.62
N ASN A 38 -1.27 -8.12 15.36
CA ASN A 38 -0.37 -8.68 16.37
C ASN A 38 0.80 -7.74 16.68
N ASN A 39 1.40 -7.10 15.66
CA ASN A 39 2.58 -6.25 15.85
C ASN A 39 2.25 -4.80 16.26
N ASN A 40 1.06 -4.29 15.95
CA ASN A 40 0.57 -2.96 16.31
C ASN A 40 1.52 -1.78 15.93
N ARG A 41 2.33 -1.91 14.86
CA ARG A 41 3.35 -0.89 14.53
C ARG A 41 2.79 0.51 14.32
N TRP A 42 1.55 0.67 13.87
CA TRP A 42 0.91 1.98 13.73
C TRP A 42 0.64 2.71 15.04
N LYS A 43 0.70 2.01 16.18
CA LYS A 43 0.59 2.62 17.52
C LYS A 43 1.94 3.03 18.07
N THR A 44 3.04 2.52 17.50
CA THR A 44 4.39 2.79 17.98
C THR A 44 4.89 4.10 17.40
N GLU A 45 5.48 4.95 18.25
CA GLU A 45 6.16 6.16 17.78
C GLU A 45 7.29 5.78 16.82
N HIS A 46 7.37 6.45 15.67
CA HIS A 46 8.27 6.07 14.57
C HIS A 46 8.13 4.58 14.16
N GLY A 47 6.92 4.02 14.21
CA GLY A 47 6.68 2.63 13.82
C GLY A 47 6.63 2.39 12.31
N LEU A 48 6.17 3.39 11.53
CA LEU A 48 6.00 3.31 10.06
C LEU A 48 6.84 4.35 9.31
N VAL A 49 6.82 5.60 9.76
CA VAL A 49 7.56 6.70 9.11
C VAL A 49 8.98 6.73 9.65
N ILE A 50 9.83 5.89 9.06
CA ILE A 50 11.25 5.70 9.41
C ILE A 50 12.13 5.67 8.16
N HIS A 51 13.44 5.88 8.34
CA HIS A 51 14.41 5.85 7.24
C HIS A 51 13.94 6.71 6.06
N ASP A 52 13.94 6.15 4.85
CA ASP A 52 13.55 6.85 3.63
C ASP A 52 12.07 7.26 3.60
N VAL A 53 11.20 6.56 4.37
CA VAL A 53 9.77 6.87 4.48
C VAL A 53 9.56 8.27 5.04
N ILE A 54 10.46 8.76 5.89
CA ILE A 54 10.42 10.14 6.39
C ILE A 54 10.41 11.13 5.22
N SER A 55 11.23 10.90 4.20
CA SER A 55 11.28 11.77 3.01
C SER A 55 10.12 11.51 2.04
N TYR A 56 9.70 10.26 1.85
CA TYR A 56 8.56 9.95 0.98
C TYR A 56 7.25 10.54 1.48
N TYR A 57 7.05 10.48 2.80
CA TYR A 57 5.80 10.86 3.45
C TYR A 57 5.68 12.37 3.68
N SER A 58 6.80 13.07 3.93
CA SER A 58 6.83 14.48 4.35
C SER A 58 6.15 15.45 3.38
N TYR A 59 6.07 15.11 2.10
CA TYR A 59 5.33 15.90 1.09
C TYR A 59 3.84 16.05 1.42
N LEU A 60 3.21 15.04 2.03
CA LEU A 60 1.78 15.08 2.35
C LEU A 60 1.42 16.08 3.45
N PRO A 61 2.03 16.04 4.66
CA PRO A 61 1.78 17.07 5.67
C PRO A 61 2.24 18.46 5.19
N ALA A 62 3.34 18.56 4.44
CA ALA A 62 3.78 19.83 3.87
C ALA A 62 2.71 20.46 2.96
N ALA A 63 2.16 19.69 2.00
CA ALA A 63 1.15 20.17 1.08
C ALA A 63 -0.22 20.42 1.74
N ILE A 64 -0.70 19.48 2.56
CA ILE A 64 -2.09 19.42 2.99
C ILE A 64 -2.31 20.08 4.36
N VAL A 65 -1.37 19.89 5.29
CA VAL A 65 -1.51 20.39 6.67
C VAL A 65 -0.90 21.79 6.80
N HIS A 66 0.30 21.99 6.27
CA HIS A 66 1.03 23.25 6.41
C HIS A 66 0.85 24.20 5.21
N GLY A 67 0.43 23.69 4.05
CA GLY A 67 0.30 24.51 2.83
C GLY A 67 1.64 25.05 2.31
N ASP A 68 2.76 24.42 2.68
CA ASP A 68 4.11 24.89 2.37
C ASP A 68 5.03 23.75 1.92
N MET A 69 5.22 23.65 0.61
CA MET A 69 6.13 22.68 -0.02
C MET A 69 7.60 23.11 0.02
N LYS A 70 7.91 24.30 0.53
CA LYS A 70 9.30 24.74 0.79
C LYS A 70 9.75 24.38 2.21
N PHE A 71 8.89 23.78 3.02
CA PHE A 71 9.18 23.30 4.37
C PHE A 71 9.71 24.39 5.33
N GLY A 72 9.38 25.66 5.10
CA GLY A 72 9.77 26.78 5.96
C GLY A 72 9.18 26.69 7.38
N PHE A 73 8.06 25.97 7.55
CA PHE A 73 7.50 25.67 8.87
C PHE A 73 8.48 24.89 9.79
N LEU A 74 9.54 24.29 9.25
CA LEU A 74 10.58 23.63 10.05
C LEU A 74 11.54 24.61 10.74
N ASP A 75 11.60 25.87 10.27
CA ASP A 75 12.49 26.90 10.85
C ASP A 75 12.01 27.39 12.22
N GLU A 76 10.74 27.19 12.53
CA GLU A 76 10.18 27.48 13.86
C GLU A 76 10.74 26.54 14.95
N GLY A 77 11.47 25.48 14.58
CA GLY A 77 12.29 24.70 15.49
C GLY A 77 11.51 23.80 16.47
N SER A 78 10.30 23.37 16.09
CA SER A 78 9.49 22.49 16.94
C SER A 78 10.07 21.08 17.05
N ASP A 79 10.21 20.59 18.29
CA ASP A 79 10.57 19.19 18.60
C ASP A 79 9.60 18.18 17.98
N PHE A 80 8.37 18.61 17.65
CA PHE A 80 7.38 17.79 16.96
C PHE A 80 7.93 17.19 15.66
N PHE A 81 8.70 17.94 14.86
CA PHE A 81 9.16 17.44 13.56
C PHE A 81 10.38 16.51 13.66
N LYS A 82 11.03 16.43 14.83
CA LYS A 82 12.22 15.61 15.03
C LYS A 82 11.90 14.14 14.75
N GLY A 83 12.61 13.56 13.79
CA GLY A 83 12.38 12.18 13.33
C GLY A 83 11.10 11.96 12.52
N ARG A 84 10.28 12.99 12.31
CA ARG A 84 9.04 12.93 11.49
C ARG A 84 9.22 13.54 10.11
N ILE A 85 10.06 14.57 9.99
CA ILE A 85 10.43 15.21 8.73
C ILE A 85 11.94 15.50 8.75
N VAL A 86 12.62 15.28 7.62
CA VAL A 86 14.03 15.65 7.47
C VAL A 86 14.13 17.17 7.31
N ASN A 87 14.89 17.81 8.20
CA ASN A 87 15.19 19.25 8.19
C ASN A 87 16.59 19.50 7.59
N SER A 88 16.79 19.10 6.33
CA SER A 88 18.04 19.31 5.62
C SER A 88 17.99 20.61 4.81
N LYS A 89 19.06 21.41 4.91
CA LYS A 89 19.18 22.70 4.23
C LYS A 89 20.19 22.66 3.08
N THR A 90 19.90 23.37 2.00
CA THR A 90 20.84 23.66 0.91
C THR A 90 21.87 24.70 1.37
N PRO A 91 22.99 24.90 0.63
CA PRO A 91 23.97 25.95 0.93
C PRO A 91 23.35 27.36 1.00
N GLU A 92 22.27 27.60 0.25
CA GLU A 92 21.53 28.87 0.22
C GLU A 92 20.50 29.00 1.36
N GLY A 93 20.37 27.97 2.21
CA GLY A 93 19.51 27.97 3.39
C GLY A 93 18.09 27.44 3.18
N GLY A 94 17.71 27.04 1.96
CA GLY A 94 16.40 26.45 1.66
C GLY A 94 16.30 24.99 2.10
N HIS A 95 15.11 24.49 2.41
CA HIS A 95 14.92 23.08 2.78
C HIS A 95 14.79 22.18 1.56
N TYR A 96 15.26 20.92 1.68
CA TYR A 96 15.06 19.90 0.66
C TYR A 96 14.77 18.53 1.27
N GLN A 97 14.02 17.72 0.52
CA GLN A 97 13.84 16.30 0.81
C GLN A 97 14.69 15.48 -0.15
N LYS A 98 15.45 14.52 0.38
CA LYS A 98 16.38 13.71 -0.42
C LYS A 98 15.67 12.82 -1.44
N MET A 99 14.49 12.33 -1.09
CA MET A 99 13.71 11.42 -1.93
C MET A 99 12.62 12.15 -2.69
N THR A 100 12.22 11.65 -3.86
CA THR A 100 11.14 12.21 -4.67
C THR A 100 9.76 11.86 -4.11
N MET A 101 8.73 12.59 -4.57
CA MET A 101 7.35 12.50 -4.07
C MET A 101 6.53 11.31 -4.61
N GLY A 102 7.11 10.39 -5.39
CA GLY A 102 6.36 9.35 -6.10
C GLY A 102 5.47 8.49 -5.17
N LEU A 103 6.00 8.09 -4.02
CA LEU A 103 5.23 7.35 -3.01
C LEU A 103 4.16 8.19 -2.32
N ALA A 104 4.36 9.51 -2.19
CA ALA A 104 3.37 10.40 -1.61
C ALA A 104 2.04 10.32 -2.38
N PHE A 105 2.08 10.18 -3.71
CA PHE A 105 0.86 10.00 -4.51
C PHE A 105 0.12 8.69 -4.22
N LEU A 106 0.83 7.61 -3.90
CA LEU A 106 0.22 6.33 -3.52
C LEU A 106 -0.32 6.37 -2.08
N TYR A 107 0.32 7.14 -1.19
CA TYR A 107 -0.20 7.36 0.16
C TYR A 107 -1.39 8.31 0.20
N LEU A 108 -1.46 9.27 -0.74
CA LEU A 108 -2.43 10.36 -0.75
C LEU A 108 -3.88 9.94 -0.46
N PRO A 109 -4.48 8.93 -1.14
CA PRO A 109 -5.86 8.53 -0.83
C PRO A 109 -6.04 8.09 0.63
N PHE A 110 -5.04 7.40 1.20
CA PHE A 110 -5.08 6.95 2.61
C PHE A 110 -4.81 8.09 3.59
N PHE A 111 -3.95 9.05 3.21
CA PHE A 111 -3.73 10.26 3.99
C PHE A 111 -5.01 11.10 4.06
N LEU A 112 -5.73 11.27 2.95
CA LEU A 112 -7.00 12.01 2.94
C LEU A 112 -8.08 11.32 3.77
N LEU A 113 -8.15 9.98 3.72
CA LEU A 113 -9.04 9.21 4.60
C LEU A 113 -8.69 9.40 6.08
N ALA A 114 -7.40 9.39 6.42
CA ALA A 114 -6.94 9.68 7.77
C ALA A 114 -7.26 11.11 8.20
N HIS A 115 -7.06 12.08 7.31
CA HIS A 115 -7.33 13.49 7.56
C HIS A 115 -8.82 13.72 7.82
N LEU A 116 -9.69 13.13 7.00
CA LEU A 116 -11.14 13.15 7.19
C LEU A 116 -11.54 12.47 8.50
N TYR A 117 -10.98 11.30 8.80
CA TYR A 117 -11.27 10.60 10.05
C TYR A 117 -10.82 11.41 11.27
N ALA A 118 -9.63 12.01 11.22
CA ALA A 118 -9.11 12.85 12.30
C ALA A 118 -10.05 14.03 12.56
N TRP A 119 -10.50 14.70 11.50
CA TRP A 119 -11.49 15.78 11.59
C TRP A 119 -12.79 15.33 12.24
N LEU A 120 -13.35 14.20 11.82
CA LEU A 120 -14.63 13.68 12.36
C LEU A 120 -14.53 13.19 13.80
N SER A 121 -13.38 12.66 14.21
CA SER A 121 -13.16 12.09 15.54
C SER A 121 -12.58 13.07 16.56
N GLY A 122 -12.16 14.26 16.12
CA GLY A 122 -11.46 15.23 16.97
C GLY A 122 -9.99 14.86 17.25
N ALA A 123 -9.44 13.87 16.56
CA ALA A 123 -8.01 13.55 16.64
C ALA A 123 -7.16 14.64 15.97
N GLU A 124 -5.91 14.78 16.42
CA GLU A 124 -5.01 15.81 15.91
C GLU A 124 -4.80 15.71 14.40
N MET A 125 -4.98 16.81 13.68
CA MET A 125 -4.87 16.87 12.23
C MET A 125 -3.46 17.28 11.76
N ASN A 126 -2.43 16.73 12.39
CA ASN A 126 -1.03 17.11 12.19
C ASN A 126 -0.27 16.25 11.16
N GLY A 127 -0.94 15.33 10.47
CA GLY A 127 -0.31 14.42 9.50
C GLY A 127 0.44 13.24 10.11
N PHE A 128 0.60 13.17 11.44
CA PHE A 128 1.38 12.12 12.11
C PHE A 128 0.64 11.40 13.25
N SER A 129 -0.55 11.89 13.63
CA SER A 129 -1.37 11.28 14.67
C SER A 129 -1.84 9.87 14.28
N LEU A 130 -2.41 9.15 15.26
CA LEU A 130 -2.76 7.73 15.13
C LEU A 130 -3.61 7.38 13.89
N PRO A 131 -4.63 8.17 13.47
CA PRO A 131 -5.34 7.93 12.22
C PRO A 131 -4.41 7.83 11.00
N TYR A 132 -3.44 8.75 10.87
CA TYR A 132 -2.52 8.77 9.73
C TYR A 132 -1.67 7.50 9.68
N MET A 133 -1.11 7.09 10.80
CA MET A 133 -0.30 5.87 10.88
C MET A 133 -1.15 4.62 10.59
N PHE A 134 -2.39 4.59 11.07
CA PHE A 134 -3.32 3.49 10.81
C PHE A 134 -3.64 3.36 9.32
N PHE A 135 -4.12 4.42 8.67
CA PHE A 135 -4.45 4.34 7.24
C PHE A 135 -3.21 4.10 6.36
N LEU A 136 -2.05 4.67 6.72
CA LEU A 136 -0.79 4.42 6.01
C LEU A 136 -0.36 2.94 6.08
N GLN A 137 -0.51 2.29 7.24
CA GLN A 137 -0.23 0.86 7.41
C GLN A 137 -1.06 -0.01 6.44
N PHE A 138 -2.32 0.34 6.22
CA PHE A 138 -3.23 -0.41 5.35
C PHE A 138 -3.12 -0.03 3.86
N ALA A 139 -2.41 1.05 3.53
CA ALA A 139 -2.19 1.46 2.14
C ALA A 139 -1.48 0.36 1.34
N ALA A 140 -0.36 -0.15 1.84
CA ALA A 140 0.39 -1.21 1.14
C ALA A 140 -0.44 -2.48 0.96
N LEU A 141 -1.18 -2.90 2.00
CA LEU A 141 -2.06 -4.07 1.90
C LEU A 141 -3.09 -3.87 0.79
N PHE A 142 -3.71 -2.70 0.69
CA PHE A 142 -4.67 -2.42 -0.38
C PHE A 142 -4.05 -2.58 -1.76
N TYR A 143 -2.92 -1.92 -2.04
CA TYR A 143 -2.26 -2.00 -3.34
C TYR A 143 -1.83 -3.43 -3.68
N VAL A 144 -1.25 -4.15 -2.72
CA VAL A 144 -0.83 -5.54 -2.90
C VAL A 144 -2.02 -6.45 -3.19
N LEU A 145 -3.15 -6.29 -2.50
CA LEU A 145 -4.35 -7.11 -2.77
C LEU A 145 -4.90 -6.86 -4.18
N VAL A 146 -4.96 -5.59 -4.61
CA VAL A 146 -5.36 -5.25 -5.98
C VAL A 146 -4.37 -5.84 -6.99
N ALA A 147 -3.07 -5.76 -6.73
CA ALA A 147 -2.03 -6.36 -7.54
C ALA A 147 -2.16 -7.88 -7.62
N LEU A 148 -2.41 -8.59 -6.51
CA LEU A 148 -2.60 -10.05 -6.52
C LEU A 148 -3.84 -10.46 -7.32
N LEU A 149 -4.92 -9.66 -7.30
CA LEU A 149 -6.10 -9.89 -8.13
C LEU A 149 -5.79 -9.72 -9.63
N VAL A 150 -4.96 -8.74 -9.99
CA VAL A 150 -4.48 -8.54 -11.36
C VAL A 150 -3.51 -9.65 -11.77
N LEU A 151 -2.57 -10.03 -10.91
CA LEU A 151 -1.65 -11.14 -11.10
C LEU A 151 -2.40 -12.45 -11.33
N ARG A 152 -3.47 -12.71 -10.59
CA ARG A 152 -4.36 -13.85 -10.86
C ARG A 152 -4.88 -13.84 -12.29
N LYS A 153 -5.33 -12.69 -12.82
CA LYS A 153 -5.81 -12.59 -14.22
C LYS A 153 -4.69 -12.90 -15.22
N ILE A 154 -3.46 -12.46 -14.93
CA ILE A 154 -2.29 -12.76 -15.77
C ILE A 154 -1.99 -14.27 -15.73
N LEU A 155 -1.89 -14.85 -14.54
CA LEU A 155 -1.57 -16.28 -14.36
C LEU A 155 -2.59 -17.20 -15.00
N LEU A 156 -3.88 -16.86 -14.93
CA LEU A 156 -4.95 -17.68 -15.55
C LEU A 156 -4.96 -17.66 -17.08
N LYS A 157 -4.16 -16.80 -17.72
CA LYS A 157 -3.89 -16.91 -19.17
C LYS A 157 -2.86 -18.00 -19.48
N LEU A 158 -2.10 -18.47 -18.48
CA LEU A 158 -0.95 -19.35 -18.64
C LEU A 158 -1.13 -20.71 -17.95
N VAL A 159 -1.82 -20.73 -16.80
CA VAL A 159 -1.95 -21.91 -15.94
C VAL A 159 -3.35 -22.01 -15.33
N ASN A 160 -3.66 -23.17 -14.76
CA ASN A 160 -4.93 -23.42 -14.08
C ASN A 160 -5.00 -22.75 -12.68
N GLU A 161 -6.20 -22.71 -12.10
CA GLU A 161 -6.47 -22.12 -10.78
C GLU A 161 -5.58 -22.66 -9.65
N LYS A 162 -5.26 -23.96 -9.65
CA LYS A 162 -4.46 -24.58 -8.59
C LYS A 162 -3.02 -24.04 -8.63
N LEU A 163 -2.41 -24.03 -9.81
CA LEU A 163 -1.05 -23.49 -9.98
C LEU A 163 -1.02 -21.98 -9.71
N ALA A 164 -2.01 -21.23 -10.19
CA ALA A 164 -2.11 -19.80 -9.89
C ALA A 164 -2.21 -19.52 -8.38
N ALA A 165 -2.99 -20.32 -7.64
CA ALA A 165 -3.09 -20.22 -6.18
C ALA A 165 -1.75 -20.47 -5.48
N ILE A 166 -1.03 -21.52 -5.88
CA ILE A 166 0.29 -21.84 -5.34
C ILE A 166 1.27 -20.68 -5.59
N VAL A 167 1.33 -20.17 -6.82
CA VAL A 167 2.21 -19.05 -7.18
C VAL A 167 1.88 -17.80 -6.36
N ILE A 168 0.60 -17.47 -6.20
CA ILE A 168 0.18 -16.33 -5.37
C ILE A 168 0.62 -16.49 -3.91
N LEU A 169 0.47 -17.67 -3.32
CA LEU A 169 0.92 -17.91 -1.95
C LEU A 169 2.44 -17.86 -1.82
N VAL A 170 3.18 -18.44 -2.77
CA VAL A 170 4.65 -18.41 -2.77
C VAL A 170 5.17 -16.98 -2.93
N ILE A 171 4.60 -16.18 -3.84
CA ILE A 171 4.98 -14.77 -3.99
C ILE A 171 4.59 -13.97 -2.74
N GLY A 172 3.36 -14.13 -2.26
CA GLY A 172 2.82 -13.38 -1.14
C GLY A 172 3.51 -13.67 0.18
N LEU A 173 3.65 -14.95 0.55
CA LEU A 173 4.13 -15.40 1.85
C LEU A 173 5.57 -15.94 1.83
N GLY A 174 6.06 -16.37 0.67
CA GLY A 174 7.39 -16.97 0.51
C GLY A 174 8.50 -16.00 0.09
N THR A 175 8.17 -14.72 -0.13
CA THR A 175 9.15 -13.67 -0.46
C THR A 175 9.12 -12.53 0.55
N ASN A 176 9.99 -11.54 0.38
CA ASN A 176 10.00 -10.32 1.19
C ASN A 176 8.72 -9.48 1.05
N LEU A 177 7.82 -9.78 0.10
CA LEU A 177 6.55 -9.08 -0.04
C LEU A 177 5.74 -9.13 1.27
N PHE A 178 5.74 -10.27 1.98
CA PHE A 178 5.06 -10.38 3.27
C PHE A 178 5.59 -9.37 4.28
N PHE A 179 6.92 -9.28 4.40
CA PHE A 179 7.61 -8.36 5.31
C PHE A 179 7.26 -6.90 4.97
N TYR A 180 7.34 -6.52 3.70
CA TYR A 180 7.02 -5.17 3.22
C TYR A 180 5.53 -4.85 3.13
N THR A 181 4.64 -5.82 3.37
CA THR A 181 3.20 -5.56 3.51
C THR A 181 2.77 -5.51 4.98
N THR A 182 3.63 -5.95 5.91
CA THR A 182 3.32 -6.06 7.34
C THR A 182 4.18 -5.12 8.18
N LEU A 183 5.47 -5.43 8.36
CA LEU A 183 6.37 -4.76 9.28
C LEU A 183 6.92 -3.45 8.72
N GLU A 184 7.18 -3.41 7.42
CA GLU A 184 7.67 -2.22 6.72
C GLU A 184 6.70 -1.79 5.62
N ALA A 185 5.41 -1.75 5.96
CA ALA A 185 4.33 -1.45 5.03
C ALA A 185 4.49 -0.11 4.30
N ALA A 186 5.09 0.89 4.94
CA ALA A 186 5.28 2.19 4.30
C ALA A 186 6.50 2.24 3.36
N MET A 187 7.34 1.20 3.27
CA MET A 187 8.47 1.19 2.33
C MET A 187 8.03 1.03 0.87
N SER A 188 8.91 1.43 -0.06
CA SER A 188 8.62 1.44 -1.50
C SER A 188 8.29 0.07 -2.11
N HIS A 189 8.79 -1.02 -1.52
CA HIS A 189 8.81 -2.33 -2.15
C HIS A 189 7.43 -2.93 -2.46
N ALA A 190 6.47 -2.82 -1.53
CA ALA A 190 5.11 -3.35 -1.75
C ALA A 190 4.35 -2.56 -2.81
N PHE A 191 4.55 -1.24 -2.85
CA PHE A 191 4.00 -0.36 -3.89
C PHE A 191 4.63 -0.64 -5.25
N ASN A 192 5.96 -0.78 -5.30
CA ASN A 192 6.68 -1.13 -6.53
C ASN A 192 6.23 -2.48 -7.08
N PHE A 193 6.09 -3.51 -6.23
CA PHE A 193 5.51 -4.79 -6.64
C PHE A 193 4.15 -4.58 -7.33
N SER A 194 3.29 -3.77 -6.71
CA SER A 194 1.95 -3.51 -7.23
C SER A 194 1.99 -2.78 -8.58
N LEU A 195 2.80 -1.73 -8.70
CA LEU A 195 3.01 -0.99 -9.94
C LEU A 195 3.57 -1.89 -11.05
N PHE A 196 4.55 -2.76 -10.77
CA PHE A 196 5.07 -3.70 -11.77
C PHE A 196 4.00 -4.67 -12.28
N ILE A 197 3.14 -5.18 -11.40
CA ILE A 197 2.03 -6.05 -11.82
C ILE A 197 1.04 -5.28 -12.71
N PHE A 198 0.72 -4.04 -12.34
CA PHE A 198 -0.15 -3.18 -13.17
C PHE A 198 0.50 -2.87 -14.52
N PHE A 199 1.81 -2.59 -14.54
CA PHE A 199 2.57 -2.33 -15.76
C PHE A 199 2.54 -3.54 -16.70
N ILE A 200 2.79 -4.74 -16.20
CA ILE A 200 2.70 -5.98 -16.98
C ILE A 200 1.27 -6.15 -17.54
N TRP A 201 0.26 -5.94 -16.70
CA TRP A 201 -1.13 -6.05 -17.13
C TRP A 201 -1.49 -5.06 -18.24
N PHE A 202 -1.14 -3.78 -18.08
CA PHE A 202 -1.41 -2.76 -19.09
C PHE A 202 -0.58 -2.94 -20.35
N THR A 203 0.63 -3.48 -20.25
CA THR A 203 1.44 -3.88 -21.40
C THR A 203 0.76 -5.00 -22.20
N ILE A 204 0.28 -6.06 -21.53
CA ILE A 204 -0.51 -7.12 -22.18
C ILE A 204 -1.74 -6.53 -22.88
N ARG A 205 -2.49 -5.66 -22.18
CA ARG A 205 -3.69 -5.01 -22.73
C ARG A 205 -3.38 -4.09 -23.91
N TRP A 206 -2.23 -3.41 -23.89
CA TRP A 206 -1.77 -2.57 -24.97
C TRP A 206 -1.43 -3.39 -26.22
N HIS A 207 -0.79 -4.55 -26.07
CA HIS A 207 -0.56 -5.47 -27.20
C HIS A 207 -1.85 -6.10 -27.74
N GLU A 208 -2.80 -6.45 -26.87
CA GLU A 208 -4.09 -7.00 -27.29
C GLU A 208 -4.98 -5.95 -27.99
N GLN A 209 -4.97 -4.72 -27.48
CA GLN A 209 -5.82 -3.62 -27.94
C GLN A 209 -5.05 -2.29 -27.86
N PRO A 210 -4.19 -1.98 -28.86
CA PRO A 210 -3.44 -0.74 -28.86
C PRO A 210 -4.38 0.48 -28.90
N GLY A 211 -4.05 1.54 -28.16
CA GLY A 211 -4.80 2.79 -28.20
C GLY A 211 -4.48 3.77 -27.07
N PRO A 212 -4.95 5.03 -27.16
CA PRO A 212 -4.59 6.10 -26.22
C PRO A 212 -4.85 5.75 -24.76
N LYS A 213 -5.97 5.09 -24.48
CA LYS A 213 -6.33 4.65 -23.12
C LYS A 213 -5.25 3.74 -22.51
N ASN A 214 -4.84 2.70 -23.22
CA ASN A 214 -3.84 1.76 -22.70
C ASN A 214 -2.44 2.40 -22.68
N SER A 215 -2.11 3.30 -23.62
CA SER A 215 -0.85 4.05 -23.59
C SER A 215 -0.75 4.96 -22.37
N VAL A 216 -1.81 5.71 -22.05
CA VAL A 216 -1.85 6.59 -20.86
C VAL A 216 -1.78 5.77 -19.58
N LEU A 217 -2.54 4.68 -19.47
CA LEU A 217 -2.49 3.82 -18.27
C LEU A 217 -1.12 3.18 -18.06
N THR A 218 -0.46 2.71 -19.13
CA THR A 218 0.92 2.21 -19.05
C THR A 218 1.89 3.32 -18.62
N GLY A 219 1.76 4.52 -19.22
CA GLY A 219 2.57 5.69 -18.89
C GLY A 219 2.43 6.13 -17.43
N LEU A 220 1.21 6.13 -16.89
CA LEU A 220 0.93 6.51 -15.49
C LEU A 220 1.53 5.55 -14.46
N VAL A 221 1.75 4.29 -14.83
CA VAL A 221 2.30 3.28 -13.90
C VAL A 221 3.83 3.24 -13.95
N ILE A 222 4.44 3.65 -15.07
CA ILE A 222 5.90 3.66 -15.23
C ILE A 222 6.54 5.02 -14.88
N GLY A 223 5.82 6.13 -15.06
CA GLY A 223 6.28 7.49 -14.75
C GLY A 223 6.16 7.84 -13.29
#